data_AF-A0A6B2CRV7-F1
#
_entry.id   AF-A0A6B2CRV7-F1
#
_cell.length_a   1.000
_cell.length_b   1.000
_cell.length_c   1.000
_cell.angle_alpha   90.00
_cell.angle_beta   90.00
_cell.angle_gamma   90.00
#
_symmetry.space_group_name_H-M   'P 1'
#
loop_
_entity.id
_entity.type
_entity.pdbx_description
1 polymer ?
#
loop_
_entity_poly.entity_id
_entity_poly.type
_entity_poly.pdbx_seq_one_letter_code
_entity_poly.pdbx_strand_id
1 'polypeptide(L)'
;MPVELTKSRTGLHARRSVVVILGHERQEVISKPAKPGKGTYSRGEAGTVTVTLNKGEVAVLASLTMGLRKRVKGLFMVYDDSGTLRLKVKYERLKLRYSEGDPELSWAVDRAVEALGLTPYVRRRNYGRAKGIGR
;
A
#
# COMPACT_ATOMS: atom_id res chain seq x y z
N MET A 1 -0.40 -1.54 12.10
CA MET A 1 0.18 -1.20 10.78
C MET A 1 0.80 0.20 10.81
N PRO A 2 1.94 0.43 10.14
CA PRO A 2 2.57 1.75 10.07
C PRO A 2 1.80 2.71 9.14
N VAL A 3 1.60 3.94 9.62
CA VAL A 3 1.00 5.03 8.84
C VAL A 3 1.94 6.22 8.91
N GLU A 4 2.21 6.84 7.77
CA GLU A 4 3.23 7.88 7.67
C GLU A 4 2.89 8.88 6.56
N LEU A 5 3.08 10.16 6.85
CA LEU A 5 2.96 11.27 5.91
C LEU A 5 4.09 12.26 6.20
N THR A 6 5.33 11.84 5.97
CA THR A 6 6.52 12.65 6.29
C THR A 6 7.26 13.12 5.05
N LYS A 7 7.98 14.23 5.18
CA LYS A 7 8.87 14.79 4.16
C LYS A 7 10.13 15.40 4.77
N SER A 8 11.20 15.46 3.98
CA SER A 8 12.41 16.18 4.37
C SER A 8 12.12 17.67 4.52
N ARG A 9 13.02 18.39 5.21
CA ARG A 9 12.93 19.85 5.36
C ARG A 9 12.76 20.59 4.02
N THR A 10 13.45 20.12 2.98
CA THR A 10 13.40 20.68 1.62
C THR A 10 12.27 20.13 0.75
N GLY A 11 11.54 19.11 1.21
CA GLY A 11 10.51 18.42 0.43
C GLY A 11 11.04 17.55 -0.72
N LEU A 12 12.36 17.45 -0.90
CA LEU A 12 12.98 16.60 -1.93
C LEU A 12 12.75 15.10 -1.70
N HIS A 13 12.51 14.72 -0.44
CA HIS A 13 12.18 13.36 -0.07
C HIS A 13 10.84 13.34 0.66
N ALA A 14 10.05 12.30 0.42
CA ALA A 14 8.80 12.07 1.13
C ALA A 14 8.55 10.57 1.32
N ARG A 15 7.95 10.22 2.46
CA ARG A 15 7.48 8.88 2.78
C ARG A 15 6.00 8.96 3.06
N ARG A 16 5.22 8.14 2.35
CA ARG A 16 3.78 8.00 2.55
C ARG A 16 3.46 6.53 2.77
N SER A 17 2.93 6.20 3.93
CA SER A 17 2.38 4.88 4.24
C SER A 17 0.92 5.08 4.60
N VAL A 18 0.02 4.53 3.79
CA VAL A 18 -1.44 4.65 3.94
C VAL A 18 -2.02 3.25 3.96
N VAL A 19 -2.99 3.02 4.84
CA VAL A 19 -3.74 1.75 4.88
C VAL A 19 -5.08 1.94 4.20
N VAL A 20 -5.47 1.01 3.35
CA VAL A 20 -6.79 0.95 2.73
C VAL A 20 -7.45 -0.36 3.14
N ILE A 21 -8.61 -0.29 3.80
CA ILE A 21 -9.41 -1.46 4.15
C ILE A 21 -10.43 -1.68 3.05
N LEU A 22 -10.54 -2.92 2.57
CA LEU A 22 -11.43 -3.30 1.48
C LEU A 22 -12.24 -4.53 1.87
N GLY A 23 -13.55 -4.44 1.68
CA GLY A 23 -14.51 -5.54 1.77
C GLY A 23 -15.58 -5.43 0.69
N HIS A 24 -16.62 -6.25 0.81
CA HIS A 24 -17.78 -6.20 -0.10
C HIS A 24 -18.45 -4.82 -0.08
N GLU A 25 -18.71 -4.28 1.12
CA GLU A 25 -19.37 -2.98 1.31
C GLU A 25 -18.48 -1.93 2.00
N ARG A 26 -17.25 -2.32 2.38
CA ARG A 26 -16.33 -1.46 3.10
C ARG A 26 -15.21 -0.97 2.20
N GLN A 27 -15.00 0.34 2.19
CA GLN A 27 -13.81 0.96 1.65
C GLN A 27 -13.41 2.13 2.55
N GLU A 28 -12.30 1.97 3.28
CA GLU A 28 -11.83 2.95 4.25
C GLU A 28 -10.36 3.28 4.01
N VAL A 29 -10.00 4.56 4.05
CA VAL A 29 -8.62 5.02 3.85
C VAL A 29 -8.12 5.65 5.15
N ILE A 30 -7.06 5.08 5.72
CA ILE A 30 -6.41 5.54 6.94
C ILE A 30 -5.04 6.12 6.59
N SER A 31 -4.96 7.45 6.56
CA SER A 31 -3.74 8.19 6.24
C SER A 31 -3.10 8.90 7.44
N LYS A 32 -3.72 8.87 8.61
CA LYS A 32 -3.21 9.45 9.86
C LYS A 32 -2.95 8.37 10.91
N PRO A 33 -1.86 8.47 11.68
CA PRO A 33 -1.58 7.53 12.75
C PRO A 33 -2.55 7.74 13.93
N ALA A 34 -3.07 6.65 14.50
CA ALA A 34 -3.85 6.68 15.74
C ALA A 34 -2.92 6.76 16.98
N LYS A 35 -1.77 6.08 16.91
CA LYS A 35 -0.70 6.16 17.91
C LYS A 35 0.53 6.82 17.28
N PRO A 36 0.84 8.08 17.62
CA PRO A 36 1.99 8.79 17.08
C PRO A 36 3.32 8.09 17.37
N GLY A 37 4.30 8.30 16.50
CA GLY A 37 5.64 7.74 16.61
C GLY A 37 6.65 8.51 15.77
N LYS A 38 7.88 7.98 15.70
CA LYS A 38 8.97 8.61 14.94
C LYS A 38 8.79 8.36 13.44
N GLY A 39 8.88 9.43 12.66
CA GLY A 39 8.85 9.37 11.20
C GLY A 39 10.21 9.11 10.56
N THR A 40 10.20 8.70 9.31
CA THR A 40 11.38 8.56 8.44
C THR A 40 12.02 9.92 8.18
N TYR A 41 11.21 10.97 7.99
CA TYR A 41 11.68 12.33 7.74
C TYR A 41 11.23 13.32 8.82
N SER A 42 11.89 14.48 8.86
CA SER A 42 11.78 15.45 9.96
C SER A 42 10.50 16.25 10.04
N ARG A 43 9.64 16.23 9.01
CA ARG A 43 8.38 16.99 8.99
C ARG A 43 7.21 16.08 8.65
N GLY A 44 6.10 16.21 9.37
CA GLY A 44 4.85 15.48 9.12
C GLY A 44 4.49 14.50 10.23
N GLU A 45 3.43 13.73 10.00
CA GLU A 45 2.89 12.78 10.97
C GLU A 45 3.38 11.36 10.66
N ALA A 46 3.68 10.59 11.70
CA ALA A 46 4.05 9.19 11.59
C ALA A 46 3.62 8.43 12.84
N GLY A 47 3.43 7.13 12.70
CA GLY A 47 3.08 6.27 13.81
C GLY A 47 2.40 4.99 13.34
N THR A 48 1.44 4.52 14.12
CA THR A 48 0.76 3.26 13.86
C THR A 48 -0.75 3.39 14.02
N VAL A 49 -1.47 2.47 13.38
CA VAL A 49 -2.89 2.22 13.58
C VAL A 49 -3.12 0.73 13.80
N THR A 50 -4.05 0.38 14.67
CA THR A 50 -4.57 -1.00 14.77
C THR A 50 -5.76 -1.11 13.85
N VAL A 51 -5.78 -2.13 13.00
CA VAL A 51 -6.86 -2.36 12.04
C VAL A 51 -7.57 -3.64 12.43
N THR A 52 -8.89 -3.56 12.54
CA THR A 52 -9.77 -4.71 12.72
C THR A 52 -10.49 -4.98 11.41
N LEU A 53 -10.36 -6.21 10.93
CA LEU A 53 -10.96 -6.69 9.68
C LEU A 53 -12.06 -7.69 10.00
N ASN A 54 -13.16 -7.60 9.28
CA ASN A 54 -14.16 -8.66 9.26
C ASN A 54 -13.69 -9.80 8.35
N LYS A 55 -14.30 -10.98 8.50
CA LYS A 55 -14.00 -12.13 7.64
C LYS A 55 -14.20 -11.78 6.17
N GLY A 56 -13.19 -12.02 5.35
CA GLY A 56 -13.19 -11.69 3.92
C GLY A 56 -12.83 -10.24 3.58
N GLU A 57 -12.60 -9.38 4.58
CA GLU A 57 -11.96 -8.08 4.36
C GLU A 57 -10.44 -8.23 4.27
N VAL A 58 -9.82 -7.29 3.58
CA VAL A 58 -8.36 -7.19 3.47
C VAL A 58 -7.89 -5.79 3.81
N ALA A 59 -6.69 -5.68 4.37
CA ALA A 59 -5.99 -4.42 4.53
C ALA A 59 -4.85 -4.31 3.53
N VAL A 60 -4.83 -3.25 2.73
CA VAL A 60 -3.75 -2.93 1.80
C VAL A 60 -2.91 -1.79 2.38
N LEU A 61 -1.65 -2.09 2.72
CA LEU A 61 -0.66 -1.08 3.07
C LEU A 61 0.06 -0.61 1.81
N ALA A 62 -0.24 0.62 1.39
CA ALA A 62 0.47 1.32 0.33
C ALA A 62 1.62 2.13 0.94
N SER A 63 2.86 1.72 0.65
CA SER A 63 4.06 2.30 1.24
C SER A 63 4.98 2.86 0.15
N LEU A 64 4.90 4.17 -0.05
CA LEU A 64 5.50 4.93 -1.14
C LEU A 64 6.62 5.84 -0.63
N THR A 65 7.70 5.94 -1.39
CA THR A 65 8.82 6.85 -1.12
C THR A 65 9.17 7.62 -2.38
N MET A 66 9.26 8.94 -2.24
CA MET A 66 9.80 9.83 -3.26
C MET A 66 11.28 10.11 -2.97
N GLY A 67 12.14 9.92 -3.97
CA GLY A 67 13.55 10.29 -3.91
C GLY A 67 13.86 11.65 -4.55
N LEU A 68 15.13 12.05 -4.53
CA LEU A 68 15.64 13.35 -5.02
C LEU A 68 15.16 13.73 -6.43
N ARG A 69 15.07 12.76 -7.35
CA ARG A 69 14.62 12.99 -8.74
C ARG A 69 13.10 13.03 -8.88
N LYS A 70 12.36 13.23 -7.78
CA LYS A 70 10.89 13.18 -7.70
C LYS A 70 10.26 11.88 -8.23
N ARG A 71 11.07 10.81 -8.33
CA ARG A 71 10.59 9.49 -8.71
C ARG A 71 10.05 8.78 -7.48
N VAL A 72 8.83 8.25 -7.60
CA VAL A 72 8.17 7.46 -6.56
C VAL A 72 8.45 5.98 -6.80
N LYS A 73 8.83 5.29 -5.74
CA LYS A 73 8.88 3.82 -5.66
C LYS A 73 8.12 3.37 -4.41
N GLY A 74 7.64 2.15 -4.38
CA GLY A 74 6.96 1.66 -3.20
C GLY A 74 6.51 0.21 -3.28
N LEU A 75 5.72 -0.15 -2.28
CA LEU A 75 5.16 -1.48 -2.10
C LEU A 75 3.67 -1.34 -1.79
N PHE A 76 2.87 -2.26 -2.30
CA PHE A 76 1.53 -2.56 -1.84
C PHE A 76 1.59 -3.93 -1.19
N MET A 77 1.13 -4.04 0.06
CA MET A 77 1.11 -5.27 0.83
C MET A 77 -0.32 -5.55 1.28
N VAL A 78 -0.87 -6.70 0.91
CA VAL A 78 -2.24 -7.12 1.20
C VAL A 78 -2.21 -8.09 2.36
N TYR A 79 -2.94 -7.77 3.42
CA TYR A 79 -3.09 -8.58 4.62
C TYR A 79 -4.53 -9.07 4.74
N ASP A 80 -4.71 -10.33 5.13
CA ASP A 80 -6.04 -10.89 5.44
C ASP A 80 -6.49 -10.56 6.88
N ASP A 81 -7.67 -11.04 7.25
CA ASP A 81 -8.29 -10.86 8.56
C ASP A 81 -7.55 -11.55 9.72
N SER A 82 -6.64 -12.48 9.43
CA SER A 82 -5.70 -13.05 10.41
C SER A 82 -4.46 -12.18 10.63
N GLY A 83 -4.27 -11.13 9.83
CA GLY A 83 -3.07 -10.31 9.81
C GLY A 83 -1.91 -10.92 9.03
N THR A 84 -2.14 -12.00 8.27
CA THR A 84 -1.12 -12.65 7.46
C THR A 84 -0.91 -11.87 6.16
N LEU A 85 0.36 -11.65 5.77
CA LEU A 85 0.69 -11.06 4.47
C LEU A 85 0.39 -12.07 3.36
N ARG A 86 -0.54 -11.75 2.47
CA ARG A 86 -1.01 -12.64 1.40
C ARG A 86 -0.50 -12.27 0.02
N LEU A 87 -0.25 -10.99 -0.25
CA LEU A 87 0.28 -10.52 -1.52
C LEU A 87 1.17 -9.29 -1.32
N LYS A 88 2.27 -9.21 -2.06
CA LYS A 88 3.10 -8.02 -2.15
C LYS A 88 3.41 -7.67 -3.60
N VAL A 89 3.22 -6.40 -3.91
CA VAL A 89 3.41 -5.82 -5.24
C VAL A 89 4.35 -4.62 -5.13
N LYS A 90 5.36 -4.58 -5.99
CA LYS A 90 6.26 -3.43 -6.15
C LYS A 90 5.63 -2.39 -7.08
N TYR A 91 5.70 -1.13 -6.67
CA TYR A 91 5.44 0.01 -7.53
C TYR A 91 6.76 0.69 -7.89
N GLU A 92 7.15 0.60 -9.16
CA GLU A 92 8.38 1.26 -9.64
C GLU A 92 8.26 1.63 -11.10
N ARG A 93 8.90 2.74 -11.50
CA ARG A 93 8.89 3.21 -12.90
C ARG A 93 7.45 3.30 -13.47
N LEU A 94 6.50 3.72 -12.64
CA LEU A 94 5.06 3.80 -12.94
C LEU A 94 4.41 2.44 -13.27
N LYS A 95 4.96 1.32 -12.77
CA LYS A 95 4.46 -0.03 -13.02
C LYS A 95 4.21 -0.75 -11.70
N LEU A 96 3.11 -1.50 -11.64
CA LEU A 96 2.86 -2.48 -10.58
C LEU A 96 3.41 -3.84 -11.03
N ARG A 97 4.23 -4.45 -10.18
CA ARG A 97 4.94 -5.70 -10.44
C ARG A 97 4.73 -6.65 -9.28
N TYR A 98 4.30 -7.86 -9.58
CA TYR A 98 4.30 -8.96 -8.61
C TYR A 98 5.67 -9.10 -7.94
N SER A 99 5.64 -9.36 -6.63
CA SER A 99 6.83 -9.66 -5.84
C SER A 99 6.73 -11.05 -5.22
N GLU A 100 5.68 -11.31 -4.45
CA GLU A 100 5.48 -12.54 -3.67
C GLU A 100 4.00 -12.67 -3.26
N GLY A 101 3.58 -13.90 -2.95
CA GLY A 101 2.24 -14.21 -2.44
C GLY A 101 1.26 -14.65 -3.54
N ASP A 102 -0.02 -14.42 -3.29
CA ASP A 102 -1.13 -14.87 -4.12
C ASP A 102 -1.57 -13.81 -5.15
N PRO A 103 -1.31 -14.00 -6.46
CA PRO A 103 -1.73 -13.07 -7.50
C PRO A 103 -3.25 -12.86 -7.62
N GLU A 104 -4.07 -13.79 -7.13
CA GLU A 104 -5.54 -13.68 -7.18
C GLU A 104 -6.04 -12.49 -6.35
N LEU A 105 -5.24 -12.03 -5.37
CA LEU A 105 -5.54 -10.85 -4.56
C LEU A 105 -5.15 -9.51 -5.23
N SER A 106 -4.75 -9.52 -6.51
CA SER A 106 -4.38 -8.30 -7.24
C SER A 106 -5.51 -7.27 -7.34
N TRP A 107 -6.78 -7.71 -7.29
CA TRP A 107 -7.95 -6.81 -7.23
C TRP A 107 -7.86 -5.82 -6.07
N ALA A 108 -7.33 -6.26 -4.92
CA ALA A 108 -7.21 -5.41 -3.73
C ALA A 108 -6.19 -4.29 -3.94
N VAL A 109 -5.10 -4.60 -4.65
CA VAL A 109 -4.09 -3.59 -5.03
C VAL A 109 -4.69 -2.58 -6.01
N ASP A 110 -5.48 -3.03 -6.98
CA ASP A 110 -6.12 -2.14 -7.95
C ASP A 110 -7.15 -1.21 -7.29
N ARG A 111 -8.01 -1.73 -6.41
CA ARG A 111 -8.95 -0.90 -5.63
C ARG A 111 -8.23 0.08 -4.70
N ALA A 112 -7.13 -0.32 -4.08
CA ALA A 112 -6.33 0.58 -3.25
C ALA A 112 -5.67 1.69 -4.08
N VAL A 113 -5.17 1.38 -5.28
CA VAL A 113 -4.63 2.38 -6.21
C VAL A 113 -5.69 3.41 -6.60
N GLU A 114 -6.91 2.95 -6.87
CA GLU A 114 -8.04 3.82 -7.18
C GLU A 114 -8.43 4.70 -5.99
N ALA A 115 -8.63 4.10 -4.80
CA ALA A 115 -8.98 4.82 -3.57
C ALA A 115 -7.95 5.89 -3.19
N LEU A 116 -6.68 5.71 -3.56
CA LEU A 116 -5.60 6.66 -3.31
C LEU A 116 -5.40 7.68 -4.45
N GLY A 117 -6.22 7.63 -5.51
CA GLY A 117 -6.08 8.51 -6.68
C GLY A 117 -4.80 8.26 -7.49
N LEU A 118 -4.21 7.06 -7.37
CA LEU A 118 -2.94 6.72 -8.01
C LEU A 118 -3.10 6.18 -9.44
N THR A 119 -4.33 5.94 -9.89
CA THR A 119 -4.64 5.39 -11.22
C THR A 119 -3.90 6.09 -12.37
N PRO A 120 -3.87 7.43 -12.49
CA PRO A 120 -3.15 8.11 -13.57
C PRO A 120 -1.63 7.90 -13.55
N TYR A 121 -1.08 7.47 -12.40
CA TYR A 121 0.35 7.26 -12.19
C TYR A 121 0.75 5.77 -12.31
N VAL A 122 -0.18 4.89 -12.68
CA VAL A 122 0.08 3.46 -12.96
C VAL A 122 -0.09 3.22 -14.46
N ARG A 123 1.05 3.09 -15.17
CA ARG A 123 1.08 2.87 -16.63
C ARG A 123 0.94 1.41 -17.03
N ARG A 124 1.42 0.47 -16.22
CA ARG A 124 1.32 -0.98 -16.50
C ARG A 124 1.14 -1.78 -15.21
N ARG A 125 0.37 -2.86 -15.33
CA ARG A 125 0.15 -3.84 -14.27
C ARG A 125 0.69 -5.19 -14.74
N ASN A 126 1.53 -5.82 -13.92
CA ASN A 126 2.04 -7.16 -14.17
C ASN A 126 2.05 -7.91 -12.83
N TYR A 127 0.94 -8.58 -12.53
CA TYR A 127 0.76 -9.34 -11.31
C TYR A 127 1.22 -10.81 -11.42
N GLY A 128 1.85 -11.19 -12.55
CA GLY A 128 2.07 -12.59 -12.85
C GLY A 128 0.77 -13.31 -13.24
N ARG A 129 0.88 -14.58 -13.63
CA ARG A 129 -0.29 -15.46 -13.73
C ARG A 129 -0.41 -16.21 -12.41
N ALA A 130 -1.64 -16.44 -11.92
CA ALA A 130 -1.88 -17.50 -10.95
C ALA A 130 -1.25 -18.77 -11.53
N LYS A 131 -0.38 -19.45 -10.77
CA LYS A 131 0.00 -20.82 -11.14
C LYS A 131 -1.31 -21.58 -11.15
N GLY A 132 -1.79 -21.93 -12.34
CA GLY A 132 -2.97 -22.77 -12.49
C GLY A 132 -2.78 -23.95 -11.54
N ILE A 133 -3.79 -24.17 -10.69
CA ILE A 133 -3.92 -25.42 -9.95
C ILE A 133 -3.78 -26.51 -11.00
N GLY A 134 -2.69 -27.28 -10.93
CA GLY A 134 -2.60 -28.53 -11.66
C GLY A 134 -3.81 -29.35 -11.21
N ARG A 135 -4.76 -29.54 -12.13
CA ARG A 135 -5.81 -30.53 -11.97
C ARG A 135 -5.18 -31.92 -11.94
#